data_AF-A0AAU6S286-F1
#
_entry.id   AF-A0AAU6S286-F1
#
_cell.length_a   1.000
_cell.length_b   1.000
_cell.length_c   1.000
_cell.angle_alpha   90.00
_cell.angle_beta   90.00
_cell.angle_gamma   90.00
#
_symmetry.space_group_name_H-M   'P 1'
#
loop_
_entity.id
_entity.type
_entity.pdbx_description
1 polymer ?
#
loop_
_entity_poly.entity_id
_entity_poly.type
_entity_poly.pdbx_seq_one_letter_code
_entity_poly.pdbx_strand_id
1 'polypeptide(L)'
;MMKVTATPSCKALIDLLKSKHGELMFHQSGGCCDGSSPMCYPLGEFVVGGQDVLVGQLAGCPFYMGKAQYQLWQHTDLIIDVVDGRGASFSLEIPEGKRFIVRSEVCKV
;
A
#
# COMPACT_ATOMS: atom_id res chain seq x y z
N MET A 1 -1.11 -14.95 -10.77
CA MET A 1 -0.98 -13.48 -10.75
C MET A 1 -1.39 -13.05 -9.36
N MET A 2 -0.52 -12.33 -8.65
CA MET A 2 -0.80 -11.84 -7.29
C MET A 2 -2.05 -10.97 -7.28
N LYS A 3 -2.96 -11.19 -6.33
CA LYS A 3 -4.13 -10.33 -6.12
C LYS A 3 -3.85 -9.32 -5.01
N VAL A 4 -4.16 -8.05 -5.26
CA VAL A 4 -4.13 -7.00 -4.24
C VAL A 4 -5.57 -6.62 -3.89
N THR A 5 -5.92 -6.67 -2.61
CA THR A 5 -7.27 -6.38 -2.13
C THR A 5 -7.25 -5.43 -0.94
N ALA A 6 -8.33 -4.67 -0.75
CA ALA A 6 -8.50 -3.74 0.36
C ALA A 6 -9.62 -4.24 1.28
N THR A 7 -9.39 -4.20 2.59
CA THR A 7 -10.45 -4.33 3.60
C THR A 7 -11.43 -3.14 3.52
N PRO A 8 -12.65 -3.24 4.09
CA PRO A 8 -13.59 -2.12 4.11
C PRO A 8 -13.04 -0.85 4.77
N SER A 9 -12.31 -1.00 5.87
CA SER A 9 -11.63 0.09 6.59
C SER A 9 -10.54 0.74 5.73
N CYS A 10 -9.76 -0.05 5.00
CA CYS A 10 -8.77 0.46 4.05
C CYS A 10 -9.45 1.26 2.93
N LYS A 11 -10.53 0.75 2.33
CA LYS A 11 -11.30 1.47 1.30
C LYS A 11 -11.82 2.81 1.80
N ALA A 12 -12.40 2.84 2.99
CA ALA A 12 -12.92 4.07 3.59
C ALA A 12 -11.83 5.13 3.78
N LEU A 13 -10.63 4.73 4.22
CA LEU A 13 -9.50 5.65 4.32
C LEU A 13 -9.03 6.12 2.93
N ILE A 14 -8.96 5.23 1.93
CA ILE A 14 -8.59 5.59 0.57
C ILE A 14 -9.56 6.64 0.00
N ASP A 15 -10.86 6.44 0.18
CA ASP A 15 -11.89 7.38 -0.30
C ASP A 15 -11.78 8.74 0.39
N LEU A 16 -11.49 8.75 1.70
CA LEU A 16 -11.21 9.98 2.44
C LEU A 16 -9.99 10.71 1.86
N LEU A 17 -8.88 10.01 1.66
CA LEU A 17 -7.66 10.60 1.10
C LEU A 17 -7.86 11.09 -0.34
N LYS A 18 -8.63 10.35 -1.15
CA LYS A 18 -9.00 10.77 -2.50
C LYS A 18 -9.79 12.08 -2.48
N SER A 19 -10.73 12.23 -1.55
CA SER A 19 -11.50 13.46 -1.41
C SER A 19 -10.65 14.69 -1.08
N LYS A 20 -9.49 14.48 -0.42
CA LYS A 20 -8.58 15.55 0.02
C LYS A 20 -7.46 15.84 -0.98
N HIS A 21 -6.97 14.83 -1.68
CA HIS A 21 -5.72 14.90 -2.47
C HIS A 21 -5.90 14.52 -3.94
N GLY A 22 -7.07 14.04 -4.36
CA GLY A 22 -7.35 13.61 -5.73
C GLY A 22 -6.95 12.15 -5.98
N GLU A 23 -6.50 11.85 -7.20
CA GLU A 23 -6.04 10.50 -7.56
C GLU A 23 -4.81 10.10 -6.75
N LEU A 24 -4.76 8.84 -6.32
CA LEU A 24 -3.71 8.32 -5.45
C LEU A 24 -2.96 7.16 -6.10
N MET A 25 -1.76 6.88 -5.61
CA MET A 25 -0.98 5.70 -5.93
C MET A 25 -0.39 5.08 -4.67
N PHE A 26 -0.14 3.78 -4.73
CA PHE A 26 0.50 3.03 -3.65
C PHE A 26 1.87 2.51 -4.07
N HIS A 27 2.82 2.53 -3.15
CA HIS A 27 4.11 1.91 -3.34
C HIS A 27 4.52 1.12 -2.10
N GLN A 28 5.02 -0.09 -2.30
CA GLN A 28 5.59 -0.92 -1.24
C GLN A 28 7.04 -1.23 -1.57
N SER A 29 7.97 -0.58 -0.85
CA SER A 29 9.39 -0.86 -0.93
C SER A 29 9.77 -1.94 0.09
N GLY A 30 10.64 -2.88 -0.29
CA GLY A 30 11.16 -3.93 0.60
C GLY A 30 12.23 -3.43 1.58
N GLY A 31 12.15 -2.17 2.02
CA GLY A 31 13.21 -1.49 2.80
C GLY A 31 13.20 -1.80 4.30
N CYS A 32 14.40 -1.73 4.90
CA CYS A 32 14.69 -2.17 6.27
C CYS A 32 14.16 -1.22 7.39
N CYS A 33 13.81 0.04 7.08
CA CYS A 33 13.57 1.05 8.12
C CYS A 33 12.08 1.29 8.49
N ASP A 34 11.13 1.17 7.55
CA ASP A 34 9.69 1.38 7.81
C ASP A 34 8.83 0.13 7.55
N GLY A 35 9.50 -1.00 7.30
CA GLY A 35 8.88 -2.29 7.05
C GLY A 35 8.12 -2.36 5.73
N SER A 36 7.62 -3.55 5.45
CA SER A 36 6.81 -3.93 4.27
C SER A 36 5.44 -3.23 4.20
N SER A 37 5.28 -2.07 4.82
CA SER A 37 4.04 -1.32 4.87
C SER A 37 3.79 -0.63 3.52
N PRO A 38 2.57 -0.67 2.97
CA PRO A 38 2.22 0.10 1.79
C PRO A 38 2.22 1.60 2.12
N MET A 39 2.81 2.39 1.25
CA MET A 39 2.82 3.86 1.33
C MET A 39 1.83 4.42 0.31
N CYS A 40 1.14 5.51 0.67
CA CYS A 40 0.14 6.19 -0.15
C CYS A 40 0.64 7.60 -0.53
N TYR A 41 0.58 7.91 -1.83
CA TYR A 41 0.99 9.19 -2.40
C TYR A 41 -0.07 9.72 -3.37
N PRO A 42 -0.10 11.02 -3.69
CA PRO A 42 -0.83 11.49 -4.86
C PRO A 42 -0.28 10.85 -6.14
N LEU A 43 -1.15 10.59 -7.11
CA LEU A 43 -0.76 9.94 -8.36
C LEU A 43 0.29 10.79 -9.10
N GLY A 44 1.48 10.20 -9.32
CA GLY A 44 2.59 10.82 -10.04
C GLY A 44 3.63 11.53 -9.15
N GLU A 45 3.38 11.69 -7.85
CA GLU A 45 4.34 12.30 -6.90
C GLU A 45 5.48 11.34 -6.53
N PHE A 46 5.21 10.04 -6.47
CA PHE A 46 6.25 9.05 -6.25
C PHE A 46 6.85 8.60 -7.58
N VAL A 47 8.14 8.83 -7.77
CA VAL A 47 8.87 8.41 -8.97
C VAL A 47 9.11 6.90 -8.91
N VAL A 48 8.31 6.15 -9.67
CA VAL A 48 8.54 4.72 -9.93
C VAL A 48 9.72 4.54 -10.89
N GLY A 49 10.70 3.73 -10.48
CA GLY A 49 11.87 3.41 -11.28
C GLY A 49 11.70 2.13 -12.11
N GLY A 50 12.69 1.80 -12.93
CA GLY A 50 12.68 0.56 -13.73
C GLY A 50 12.75 -0.74 -12.91
N GLN A 51 12.90 -0.65 -11.60
CA GLN A 51 12.83 -1.78 -10.67
C GLN A 51 11.49 -1.82 -9.92
N ASP A 52 10.52 -0.98 -10.25
CA ASP A 52 9.18 -1.04 -9.67
C ASP A 52 8.22 -1.73 -10.63
N VAL A 53 7.39 -2.62 -10.08
CA VAL A 53 6.43 -3.43 -10.83
C VAL A 53 5.03 -2.98 -10.43
N LEU A 54 4.18 -2.68 -11.41
CA LEU A 54 2.75 -2.51 -11.17
C LEU A 54 2.15 -3.89 -10.89
N VAL A 55 1.75 -4.12 -9.64
CA VAL A 55 1.28 -5.44 -9.21
C VAL A 55 -0.23 -5.58 -9.16
N GLY A 56 -0.96 -4.47 -9.19
CA GLY A 56 -2.41 -4.47 -9.22
C GLY A 56 -3.00 -3.09 -8.94
N GLN A 57 -4.27 -3.10 -8.54
CA GLN A 57 -4.97 -1.90 -8.10
C GLN A 57 -5.58 -2.12 -6.71
N LEU A 58 -5.46 -1.13 -5.84
CA LEU A 58 -6.04 -1.10 -4.50
C LEU A 58 -7.14 -0.03 -4.47
N ALA A 59 -8.41 -0.44 -4.41
CA ALA A 59 -9.56 0.46 -4.47
C ALA A 59 -9.50 1.45 -5.67
N GLY A 60 -9.07 0.95 -6.83
CA GLY A 60 -8.91 1.72 -8.06
C GLY A 60 -7.61 2.53 -8.16
N CYS A 61 -6.77 2.54 -7.13
CA CYS A 61 -5.45 3.20 -7.18
C CYS A 61 -4.38 2.20 -7.65
N PRO A 62 -3.45 2.59 -8.54
CA PRO A 62 -2.34 1.72 -8.92
C PRO A 62 -1.45 1.39 -7.71
N PHE A 63 -1.08 0.12 -7.60
CA PHE A 63 -0.22 -0.39 -6.53
C PHE A 63 1.08 -0.93 -7.12
N TYR A 64 2.19 -0.31 -6.73
CA TYR A 64 3.54 -0.66 -7.16
C TYR A 64 4.29 -1.38 -6.06
N MET A 65 5.18 -2.29 -6.46
CA MET A 65 6.07 -3.01 -5.55
C MET A 65 7.45 -3.10 -6.17
N GLY A 66 8.50 -2.95 -5.35
CA GLY A 66 9.87 -3.17 -5.82
C GLY A 66 10.07 -4.60 -6.34
N LYS A 67 10.81 -4.76 -7.45
CA LYS A 67 10.97 -6.02 -8.19
C LYS A 67 11.48 -7.17 -7.32
N ALA A 68 12.45 -6.89 -6.44
CA ALA A 68 12.96 -7.90 -5.50
C ALA A 68 11.87 -8.40 -4.54
N GLN A 69 11.05 -7.49 -4.00
CA GLN A 69 9.92 -7.82 -3.16
C GLN A 69 8.84 -8.58 -3.94
N TYR A 70 8.55 -8.13 -5.16
CA TYR A 70 7.59 -8.78 -6.05
C TYR A 70 8.02 -10.22 -6.37
N GLN A 71 9.30 -10.47 -6.67
CA GLN A 71 9.78 -11.82 -6.95
C GLN A 71 9.57 -12.79 -5.77
N LEU A 72 9.65 -12.28 -4.54
CA LEU A 72 9.39 -13.05 -3.33
C LEU A 72 7.88 -13.29 -3.12
N TRP A 73 7.03 -12.31 -3.45
CA TRP A 73 5.61 -12.30 -3.07
C TRP A 73 4.63 -12.52 -4.22
N GLN A 74 5.11 -12.69 -5.46
CA GLN A 74 4.27 -12.87 -6.67
C GLN A 74 3.29 -14.06 -6.61
N HIS A 75 3.48 -14.97 -5.64
CA HIS A 75 2.63 -16.13 -5.37
C HIS A 75 1.77 -15.98 -4.10
N THR A 76 1.69 -14.77 -3.53
CA THR A 76 0.97 -14.49 -2.29
C THR A 76 -0.04 -13.39 -2.53
N ASP A 77 -1.31 -13.65 -2.21
CA ASP A 77 -2.34 -12.61 -2.25
C ASP A 77 -2.13 -11.61 -1.11
N LEU A 78 -2.26 -10.33 -1.43
CA LEU A 78 -2.09 -9.23 -0.49
C LEU A 78 -3.46 -8.68 -0.10
N ILE A 79 -3.72 -8.68 1.20
CA ILE A 79 -4.86 -8.01 1.80
C ILE A 79 -4.32 -6.78 2.52
N ILE A 80 -4.61 -5.59 2.00
CA ILE A 80 -4.23 -4.34 2.64
C ILE A 80 -5.32 -3.91 3.59
N ASP A 81 -4.92 -3.63 4.83
CA ASP A 81 -5.77 -3.10 5.88
C ASP A 81 -5.19 -1.81 6.45
N VAL A 82 -5.93 -1.18 7.35
CA VAL A 82 -5.55 0.00 8.10
C VAL A 82 -5.69 -0.27 9.59
N VAL A 83 -4.73 0.25 10.37
CA VAL A 83 -4.79 0.25 11.84
C VAL A 83 -4.49 1.65 12.37
N ASP A 84 -4.87 1.90 13.62
CA ASP A 84 -4.45 3.10 14.34
C ASP A 84 -2.94 3.09 14.60
N GLY A 85 -2.27 4.21 14.40
CA GLY A 85 -0.85 4.37 14.70
C GLY A 85 -0.16 5.40 13.83
N ARG A 86 1.11 5.67 14.13
CA ARG A 86 1.97 6.46 13.24
C ARG A 86 2.25 5.65 11.98
N GLY A 87 1.76 6.16 10.85
CA GLY A 87 2.15 5.71 9.50
C GLY A 87 3.62 5.99 9.21
N ALA A 88 4.09 5.45 8.09
CA ALA A 88 5.43 5.71 7.61
C ALA A 88 5.56 7.17 7.18
N SER A 89 6.70 7.80 7.46
CA SER A 89 6.90 9.27 7.55
C SER A 89 6.51 10.09 6.31
N PHE A 90 6.28 9.46 5.16
CA PHE A 90 5.97 10.12 3.88
C PHE A 90 4.58 9.77 3.31
N SER A 91 3.79 9.00 4.04
CA SER A 91 2.48 8.53 3.57
C SER A 91 1.35 9.51 3.92
N LEU A 92 0.35 9.64 3.04
CA LEU A 92 -0.73 10.64 3.18
C LEU A 92 -1.67 10.42 4.37
N GLU A 93 -1.76 9.22 4.94
CA GLU A 93 -2.68 8.91 6.04
C GLU A 93 -2.18 9.34 7.43
N ILE A 94 -0.93 9.80 7.54
CA ILE A 94 -0.32 10.19 8.83
C ILE A 94 -1.19 11.21 9.60
N PRO A 95 -1.73 12.28 8.97
CA PRO A 95 -2.58 13.24 9.69
C PRO A 95 -3.87 12.64 10.23
N GLU A 96 -4.33 11.51 9.67
CA GLU A 96 -5.52 10.79 10.13
C GLU A 96 -5.22 9.86 11.33
N GLY A 97 -3.96 9.79 11.77
CA GLY A 97 -3.54 8.90 12.87
C GLY A 97 -3.62 7.42 12.52
N LYS A 98 -3.60 7.10 11.22
CA LYS A 98 -3.72 5.75 10.68
C LYS A 98 -2.42 5.29 10.04
N ARG A 99 -2.33 3.99 9.75
CA ARG A 99 -1.28 3.41 8.91
C ARG A 99 -1.81 2.23 8.11
N PHE A 100 -1.34 2.08 6.87
CA PHE A 100 -1.61 0.89 6.08
C PHE A 100 -0.73 -0.29 6.52
N ILE A 101 -1.29 -1.50 6.47
CA ILE A 101 -0.59 -2.76 6.76
C ILE A 101 -0.94 -3.81 5.71
N VAL A 102 0.01 -4.70 5.40
CA VAL A 102 -0.28 -5.94 4.68
C VAL A 102 -0.69 -6.99 5.71
N ARG A 103 -1.86 -7.59 5.52
CA ARG A 103 -2.27 -8.83 6.19
C ARG A 103 -1.90 -10.02 5.33
N SER A 104 -1.35 -11.04 5.98
CA SER A 104 -1.14 -12.37 5.40
C SER A 104 -2.00 -13.35 6.17
N GLU A 105 -2.69 -14.26 5.48
CA GLU A 105 -3.55 -15.29 6.10
C GLU A 105 -2.74 -16.42 6.79
N VAL A 106 -1.44 -16.24 7.02
CA VAL A 106 -0.56 -17.31 7.53
C VAL A 106 -0.70 -17.55 9.04
N CYS A 107 -1.37 -16.68 9.80
CA CYS A 107 -1.66 -16.95 11.22
C CYS A 107 -3.07 -16.52 11.62
N LYS A 108 -4.05 -17.41 11.43
CA LYS A 108 -5.14 -17.54 12.40
C LYS A 108 -4.56 -18.35 13.57
N VAL A 109 -4.28 -17.68 14.69
CA VAL A 109 -4.09 -18.36 15.99
C VAL A 109 -5.45 -18.49 16.65
#